data_AF-A0A5C2HNC9-F1
#
_entry.id   AF-A0A5C2HNC9-F1
#
_cell.length_a   1.000
_cell.length_b   1.000
_cell.length_c   1.000
_cell.angle_alpha   90.00
_cell.angle_beta   90.00
_cell.angle_gamma   90.00
#
_symmetry.space_group_name_H-M   'P 1'
#
loop_
_entity.id
_entity.type
_entity.pdbx_description
1 polymer ?
#
loop_
_entity_poly.entity_id
_entity_poly.type
_entity_poly.pdbx_seq_one_letter_code
_entity_poly.pdbx_strand_id
1 'polypeptide(L)'
;MNKRYSLCYIHDPMCSWCWGFSETYQALISQLDESIELRRLLGGLAADNHQPMTLIIQQQIQANWRLIEQKIPSKKFNFDFWCQNTPKRSTYPACRAVIAAREQGDEYDQLMTAAIQRAYYQQARNPSEITVLVALADELGIELDRFQYHLESEITDAEAVK
;
A
#
# COMPACT_ATOMS: atom_id res chain seq x y z
N MET A 1 5.83 -29.43 6.32
CA MET A 1 6.48 -29.68 5.02
C MET A 1 7.64 -28.70 4.87
N ASN A 2 8.81 -29.12 4.38
CA ASN A 2 9.92 -28.19 4.16
C ASN A 2 9.61 -27.34 2.92
N LYS A 3 9.49 -26.02 3.10
CA LYS A 3 9.31 -25.08 2.00
C LYS A 3 10.57 -25.11 1.12
N ARG A 4 10.42 -25.46 -0.16
CA ARG A 4 11.55 -25.66 -1.10
C ARG A 4 11.77 -24.46 -2.02
N TYR A 5 10.72 -23.67 -2.24
CA TYR A 5 10.72 -22.51 -3.12
C TYR A 5 10.00 -21.35 -2.43
N SER A 6 10.37 -20.13 -2.78
CA SER A 6 9.72 -18.91 -2.29
C SER A 6 9.19 -18.09 -3.46
N LEU A 7 7.94 -17.65 -3.37
CA LEU A 7 7.35 -16.64 -4.26
C LEU A 7 7.47 -15.28 -3.58
N CYS A 8 8.30 -14.41 -4.15
CA CYS A 8 8.43 -13.02 -3.68
C CYS A 8 7.44 -12.12 -4.41
N TYR A 9 6.46 -11.59 -3.69
CA TYR A 9 5.56 -10.54 -4.18
C TYR A 9 6.07 -9.18 -3.73
N ILE A 10 6.69 -8.44 -4.65
CA ILE A 10 7.17 -7.08 -4.41
C ILE A 10 6.07 -6.11 -4.83
N HIS A 11 5.61 -5.25 -3.92
CA HIS A 11 4.53 -4.31 -4.17
C HIS A 11 4.70 -3.00 -3.40
N ASP A 12 3.85 -2.02 -3.69
CA ASP A 12 3.74 -0.79 -2.90
C ASP A 12 2.24 -0.48 -2.71
N PRO A 13 1.78 -0.10 -1.50
CA PRO A 13 0.37 0.17 -1.23
C PRO A 13 -0.23 1.29 -2.09
N MET A 14 0.61 2.19 -2.60
CA MET A 14 0.25 3.31 -3.47
C MET A 14 0.59 3.07 -4.96
N CYS A 15 1.00 1.85 -5.33
CA CYS A 15 1.15 1.46 -6.73
C CYS A 15 -0.21 1.13 -7.37
N SER A 16 -0.62 1.94 -8.36
CA SER A 16 -1.92 1.75 -9.02
C SER A 16 -2.02 0.42 -9.77
N TRP A 17 -0.91 -0.08 -10.31
CA TRP A 17 -0.89 -1.40 -10.95
C TRP A 17 -0.94 -2.55 -9.94
N CYS A 18 -0.38 -2.39 -8.73
CA CYS A 18 -0.58 -3.37 -7.65
C CYS A 18 -2.05 -3.42 -7.23
N TRP A 19 -2.73 -2.27 -7.17
CA TRP A 19 -4.18 -2.23 -6.96
C TRP A 19 -4.95 -2.90 -8.11
N GLY A 20 -4.59 -2.60 -9.36
CA GLY A 20 -5.15 -3.25 -10.54
C GLY A 20 -5.02 -4.78 -10.49
N PHE A 21 -3.86 -5.26 -10.03
CA PHE A 21 -3.53 -6.68 -9.92
C PHE A 21 -4.15 -7.39 -8.69
N SER A 22 -4.73 -6.65 -7.74
CA SER A 22 -5.16 -7.21 -6.44
C SER A 22 -6.07 -8.44 -6.54
N GLU A 23 -7.03 -8.46 -7.47
CA GLU A 23 -7.93 -9.62 -7.66
C GLU A 23 -7.18 -10.85 -8.20
N THR A 24 -6.31 -10.64 -9.20
CA THR A 24 -5.46 -11.70 -9.74
C THR A 24 -4.47 -12.20 -8.70
N TYR A 25 -3.91 -11.31 -7.89
CA TYR A 25 -3.07 -11.69 -6.75
C TYR A 25 -3.85 -12.56 -5.78
N GLN A 26 -5.08 -12.17 -5.39
CA GLN A 26 -5.95 -12.96 -4.51
C GLN A 26 -6.25 -14.36 -5.07
N ALA A 27 -6.53 -14.45 -6.38
CA ALA A 27 -6.73 -15.74 -7.04
C ALA A 27 -5.46 -16.60 -7.13
N LEU A 28 -4.29 -15.96 -7.25
CA LEU A 28 -3.00 -16.66 -7.28
C LEU A 28 -2.68 -17.27 -5.92
N ILE A 29 -2.74 -16.49 -4.83
CA ILE A 29 -2.33 -17.01 -3.52
C ILE A 29 -3.35 -17.98 -2.92
N SER A 30 -4.63 -17.92 -3.30
CA SER A 30 -5.62 -18.92 -2.89
C SER A 30 -5.41 -20.30 -3.52
N GLN A 31 -4.64 -20.36 -4.61
CA GLN A 31 -4.25 -21.58 -5.31
C GLN A 31 -2.78 -21.95 -5.10
N LEU A 32 -2.06 -21.21 -4.25
CA LEU A 32 -0.65 -21.43 -4.02
C LEU A 32 -0.44 -22.69 -3.17
N ASP A 33 0.42 -23.58 -3.65
CA ASP A 33 0.80 -24.79 -2.93
C ASP A 33 1.47 -24.46 -1.59
N GLU A 34 1.10 -25.15 -0.51
CA GLU A 34 1.62 -24.92 0.85
C GLU A 34 3.15 -25.14 0.95
N SER A 35 3.76 -25.87 0.01
CA SER A 35 5.21 -26.06 -0.08
C SER A 35 5.96 -24.82 -0.61
N ILE A 36 5.24 -23.81 -1.13
CA ILE A 36 5.79 -22.54 -1.58
C ILE A 36 5.64 -21.50 -0.48
N GLU A 37 6.75 -20.90 -0.09
CA GLU A 37 6.73 -19.77 0.84
C GLU A 37 6.32 -18.48 0.12
N LEU A 38 5.21 -17.88 0.52
CA LEU A 38 4.89 -16.52 0.09
C LEU A 38 5.69 -15.51 0.91
N ARG A 39 6.52 -14.70 0.25
CA ARG A 39 7.23 -13.56 0.85
C ARG A 39 6.70 -12.27 0.26
N ARG A 40 6.18 -11.38 1.11
CA ARG A 40 5.69 -10.06 0.69
C ARG A 40 6.72 -8.99 1.03
N LEU A 41 7.16 -8.27 0.01
CA LEU A 41 8.19 -7.24 0.11
C LEU A 41 7.61 -5.91 -0.37
N LEU A 42 7.89 -4.85 0.38
CA LEU A 42 7.46 -3.50 0.01
C LEU A 42 8.57 -2.85 -0.80
N GLY A 43 8.28 -2.51 -2.06
CA GLY A 43 9.30 -2.01 -3.00
C GLY A 43 9.54 -0.50 -2.95
N GLY A 44 8.78 0.26 -2.14
CA GLY A 44 9.04 1.67 -1.89
C GLY A 44 9.15 2.55 -3.15
N LEU A 45 8.04 2.84 -3.81
CA LEU A 45 8.02 3.57 -5.09
C LEU A 45 8.52 5.03 -5.04
N ALA A 46 8.43 5.70 -3.88
CA ALA A 46 8.93 7.05 -3.69
C ALA A 46 9.30 7.31 -2.23
N ALA A 47 10.47 7.90 -2.02
CA ALA A 47 10.98 8.28 -0.72
C ALA A 47 10.11 9.32 0.01
N ASP A 48 10.45 9.59 1.26
CA ASP A 48 9.83 10.65 2.04
C ASP A 48 9.95 12.01 1.34
N ASN A 49 8.79 12.65 1.17
CA ASN A 49 8.71 13.95 0.55
C ASN A 49 7.48 14.69 1.07
N HIS A 50 7.72 15.87 1.66
CA HIS A 50 6.66 16.72 2.19
C HIS A 50 6.16 17.77 1.19
N GLN A 51 6.82 17.88 0.03
CA GLN A 51 6.43 18.83 -1.01
C GLN A 51 5.19 18.34 -1.77
N PRO A 52 4.24 19.24 -2.09
CA PRO A 52 3.16 18.93 -3.01
C PRO A 52 3.67 18.39 -4.34
N MET A 53 2.98 17.39 -4.85
CA MET A 53 3.26 16.79 -6.14
C MET A 53 3.04 17.81 -7.26
N THR A 54 3.98 17.91 -8.20
CA THR A 54 3.84 18.79 -9.37
C THR A 54 2.67 18.34 -10.25
N LEU A 55 2.04 19.30 -10.96
CA LEU A 55 0.92 19.00 -11.86
C LEU A 55 1.27 17.95 -12.93
N ILE A 56 2.52 17.93 -13.40
CA ILE A 56 3.00 16.95 -14.39
C ILE A 56 2.94 15.52 -13.81
N ILE A 57 3.43 15.32 -12.59
CA ILE A 57 3.40 13.99 -11.94
C ILE A 57 1.95 13.60 -11.62
N GLN A 58 1.10 14.55 -11.17
CA GLN A 58 -0.32 14.28 -10.94
C GLN A 58 -1.02 13.79 -12.21
N GLN A 59 -0.78 14.46 -13.36
CA GLN A 59 -1.34 14.08 -14.66
C GLN A 59 -0.88 12.70 -15.10
N GLN A 60 0.40 12.36 -14.90
CA GLN A 60 0.95 11.04 -15.22
C GLN A 60 0.29 9.93 -14.40
N ILE A 61 0.11 10.14 -13.09
CA ILE A 61 -0.53 9.13 -12.22
C ILE A 61 -2.02 8.99 -12.56
N GLN A 62 -2.73 10.10 -12.80
CA GLN A 62 -4.12 10.06 -13.29
C GLN A 62 -4.26 9.30 -14.62
N ALA A 63 -3.31 9.48 -15.54
CA ALA A 63 -3.31 8.75 -16.80
C ALA A 63 -3.17 7.23 -16.57
N ASN A 64 -2.32 6.81 -15.64
CA ASN A 64 -2.21 5.41 -15.25
C ASN A 64 -3.51 4.87 -14.66
N TRP A 65 -4.20 5.63 -13.80
CA TRP A 65 -5.49 5.23 -13.24
C TRP A 65 -6.53 5.00 -14.35
N ARG A 66 -6.66 5.97 -15.27
CA ARG A 66 -7.57 5.84 -16.44
C ARG A 66 -7.21 4.64 -17.31
N LEU A 67 -5.92 4.39 -17.56
CA LEU A 67 -5.47 3.22 -18.32
C LEU A 67 -5.83 1.91 -17.62
N ILE A 68 -5.74 1.85 -16.29
CA ILE A 68 -6.15 0.68 -15.51
C ILE A 68 -7.66 0.48 -15.61
N GLU A 69 -8.48 1.52 -15.47
CA GLU A 69 -9.95 1.39 -15.66
C GLU A 69 -10.32 0.88 -17.07
N GLN A 70 -9.56 1.28 -18.10
CA GLN A 70 -9.76 0.80 -19.46
C GLN A 70 -9.37 -0.67 -19.62
N LYS A 71 -8.26 -1.10 -19.01
CA LYS A 71 -7.78 -2.49 -19.13
C LYS A 71 -8.46 -3.47 -18.18
N ILE A 72 -8.91 -2.99 -17.03
CA ILE A 72 -9.50 -3.77 -15.94
C ILE A 72 -10.80 -3.06 -15.49
N PRO A 73 -11.91 -3.21 -16.23
CA PRO A 73 -13.12 -2.41 -16.00
C PRO A 73 -13.75 -2.55 -14.60
N SER A 74 -13.48 -3.65 -13.89
CA SER A 74 -13.89 -3.86 -12.49
C SER A 74 -13.17 -2.95 -11.49
N LYS A 75 -11.98 -2.45 -11.85
CA LYS A 75 -11.22 -1.52 -11.03
C LYS A 75 -11.68 -0.10 -11.34
N LYS A 76 -12.33 0.53 -10.37
CA LYS A 76 -12.75 1.93 -10.41
C LYS A 76 -11.89 2.78 -9.50
N PHE A 77 -11.66 4.02 -9.93
CA PHE A 77 -10.92 5.01 -9.17
C PHE A 77 -11.80 6.21 -8.85
N ASN A 78 -11.68 6.70 -7.62
CA ASN A 78 -12.27 7.96 -7.19
C ASN A 78 -11.31 9.10 -7.52
N PHE A 79 -11.59 9.85 -8.59
CA PHE A 79 -10.76 10.98 -9.02
C PHE A 79 -10.93 12.23 -8.14
N ASP A 80 -11.88 12.25 -7.20
CA ASP A 80 -11.99 13.34 -6.22
C ASP A 80 -10.76 13.46 -5.34
N PHE A 81 -9.95 12.39 -5.22
CA PHE A 81 -8.65 12.43 -4.58
C PHE A 81 -7.81 13.64 -5.02
N TRP A 82 -7.80 13.95 -6.31
CA TRP A 82 -6.94 14.98 -6.89
C TRP A 82 -7.39 16.41 -6.60
N CYS A 83 -8.67 16.62 -6.28
CA CYS A 83 -9.21 17.95 -5.95
C CYS A 83 -9.46 18.16 -4.46
N GLN A 84 -9.65 17.07 -3.69
CA GLN A 84 -9.90 17.11 -2.25
C GLN A 84 -8.63 16.99 -1.40
N ASN A 85 -7.48 16.66 -2.00
CA ASN A 85 -6.22 16.49 -1.28
C ASN A 85 -5.10 17.35 -1.88
N THR A 86 -4.05 17.52 -1.08
CA THR A 86 -2.73 17.96 -1.57
C THR A 86 -1.85 16.72 -1.72
N PRO A 87 -1.81 16.08 -2.90
CA PRO A 87 -1.04 14.85 -3.07
C PRO A 87 0.46 15.09 -2.91
N LYS A 88 1.16 14.17 -2.26
CA LYS A 88 2.63 14.14 -2.18
C LYS A 88 3.14 12.93 -2.94
N ARG A 89 4.28 13.07 -3.63
CA ARG A 89 4.95 11.90 -4.22
C ARG A 89 5.83 11.25 -3.17
N SER A 90 5.19 10.56 -2.23
CA SER A 90 5.83 9.87 -1.12
C SER A 90 5.04 8.61 -0.77
N THR A 91 5.67 7.44 -0.83
CA THR A 91 5.02 6.15 -0.57
C THR A 91 5.63 5.38 0.60
N TYR A 92 6.84 5.75 1.03
CA TYR A 92 7.47 5.19 2.22
C TYR A 92 6.59 5.24 3.48
N PRO A 93 5.84 6.32 3.78
CA PRO A 93 4.92 6.31 4.92
C PRO A 93 3.89 5.17 4.87
N ALA A 94 3.32 4.92 3.68
CA ALA A 94 2.37 3.84 3.48
C ALA A 94 3.02 2.45 3.60
N CYS A 95 4.26 2.29 3.11
CA CYS A 95 5.03 1.07 3.31
C CYS A 95 5.31 0.83 4.81
N ARG A 96 5.77 1.86 5.52
CA ARG A 96 6.01 1.80 6.96
C ARG A 96 4.76 1.45 7.76
N ALA A 97 3.60 1.97 7.38
CA ALA A 97 2.33 1.58 7.99
C ALA A 97 2.03 0.08 7.80
N VAL A 98 2.32 -0.50 6.64
CA VAL A 98 2.15 -1.96 6.45
C VAL A 98 3.11 -2.76 7.32
N ILE A 99 4.38 -2.33 7.45
CA ILE A 99 5.37 -2.98 8.32
C ILE A 99 4.95 -2.86 9.80
N ALA A 100 4.61 -1.66 10.26
CA ALA A 100 4.16 -1.40 11.62
C ALA A 100 2.90 -2.21 11.99
N ALA A 101 1.99 -2.42 11.02
CA ALA A 101 0.84 -3.28 11.17
C ALA A 101 1.25 -4.77 11.28
N ARG A 102 2.18 -5.23 10.42
CA ARG A 102 2.71 -6.60 10.41
C ARG A 102 3.38 -6.99 11.74
N GLU A 103 4.02 -6.05 12.45
CA GLU A 103 4.60 -6.28 13.78
C GLU A 103 3.55 -6.68 14.86
N GLN A 104 2.26 -6.54 14.56
CA GLN A 104 1.17 -6.96 15.43
C GLN A 104 0.48 -8.25 14.97
N GLY A 105 0.89 -8.81 13.82
CA GLY A 105 0.34 -10.03 13.23
C GLY A 105 0.55 -10.06 11.72
N ASP A 106 0.98 -11.20 11.18
CA ASP A 106 1.27 -11.37 9.75
C ASP A 106 0.05 -11.05 8.86
N GLU A 107 -1.17 -11.29 9.35
CA GLU A 107 -2.42 -10.98 8.67
C GLU A 107 -2.61 -9.48 8.41
N TYR A 108 -2.08 -8.64 9.29
CA TYR A 108 -2.26 -7.19 9.20
C TYR A 108 -1.48 -6.58 8.04
N ASP A 109 -0.48 -7.27 7.52
CA ASP A 109 0.20 -6.84 6.30
C ASP A 109 -0.78 -6.71 5.12
N GLN A 110 -1.62 -7.74 4.93
CA GLN A 110 -2.62 -7.74 3.86
C GLN A 110 -3.77 -6.79 4.15
N LEU A 111 -4.24 -6.77 5.40
CA LEU A 111 -5.35 -5.91 5.81
C LEU A 111 -5.00 -4.44 5.66
N MET A 112 -3.81 -4.03 6.13
CA MET A 112 -3.33 -2.65 6.01
C MET A 112 -3.08 -2.26 4.56
N THR A 113 -2.44 -3.14 3.76
CA THR A 113 -2.27 -2.89 2.32
C THR A 113 -3.62 -2.63 1.63
N ALA A 114 -4.62 -3.48 1.89
CA ALA A 114 -5.94 -3.33 1.29
C ALA A 114 -6.70 -2.10 1.83
N ALA A 115 -6.52 -1.74 3.10
CA ALA A 115 -7.10 -0.53 3.68
C ALA A 115 -6.52 0.73 3.02
N ILE A 116 -5.19 0.82 2.90
CA ILE A 116 -4.51 1.93 2.22
C ILE A 116 -4.93 2.05 0.76
N GLN A 117 -4.99 0.95 0.02
CA GLN A 117 -5.43 0.95 -1.38
C GLN A 117 -6.87 1.45 -1.51
N ARG A 118 -7.80 0.98 -0.68
CA ARG A 118 -9.20 1.46 -0.68
C ARG A 118 -9.29 2.94 -0.30
N ALA A 119 -8.55 3.36 0.71
CA ALA A 119 -8.49 4.75 1.16
C ALA A 119 -8.05 5.68 0.02
N TYR A 120 -6.99 5.29 -0.69
CA TYR A 120 -6.43 6.08 -1.78
C TYR A 120 -7.29 6.06 -3.03
N TYR A 121 -7.63 4.88 -3.53
CA TYR A 121 -8.24 4.71 -4.84
C TYR A 121 -9.76 4.81 -4.83
N GLN A 122 -10.43 4.66 -3.69
CA GLN A 122 -11.90 4.65 -3.62
C GLN A 122 -12.48 5.72 -2.69
N GLN A 123 -11.77 6.09 -1.62
CA GLN A 123 -12.29 7.00 -0.59
C GLN A 123 -11.73 8.43 -0.66
N ALA A 124 -10.89 8.73 -1.64
CA ALA A 124 -10.23 10.04 -1.77
C ALA A 124 -9.48 10.48 -0.50
N ARG A 125 -8.88 9.55 0.24
CA ARG A 125 -8.00 9.82 1.40
C ARG A 125 -6.55 9.81 0.95
N ASN A 126 -5.70 10.63 1.57
CA ASN A 126 -4.28 10.71 1.24
C ASN A 126 -3.40 9.80 2.11
N PRO A 127 -2.96 8.63 1.62
CA PRO A 127 -2.13 7.70 2.40
C PRO A 127 -0.67 8.16 2.55
N SER A 128 -0.28 9.30 1.99
CA SER A 128 1.02 9.92 2.31
C SER A 128 0.98 10.73 3.62
N GLU A 129 -0.20 10.91 4.23
CA GLU A 129 -0.36 11.57 5.53
C GLU A 129 -0.42 10.53 6.65
N ILE A 130 0.40 10.74 7.69
CA ILE A 130 0.42 9.88 8.89
C ILE A 130 -0.95 9.78 9.56
N THR A 131 -1.69 10.89 9.63
CA THR A 131 -3.04 10.91 10.23
C THR A 131 -4.02 9.98 9.53
N VAL A 132 -3.93 9.85 8.20
CA VAL A 132 -4.73 8.89 7.43
C VAL A 132 -4.32 7.46 7.77
N LEU A 133 -3.01 7.19 7.87
CA LEU A 133 -2.48 5.85 8.17
C LEU A 133 -2.86 5.38 9.59
N VAL A 134 -2.78 6.26 10.58
CA VAL A 134 -3.22 5.99 11.96
C VAL A 134 -4.72 5.72 12.03
N ALA A 135 -5.53 6.51 11.32
CA ALA A 135 -6.98 6.26 11.24
C ALA A 135 -7.30 4.90 10.60
N LEU A 136 -6.55 4.48 9.57
CA LEU A 136 -6.73 3.15 8.98
C LEU A 136 -6.31 2.03 9.93
N ALA A 137 -5.27 2.22 10.74
CA ALA A 137 -4.90 1.26 11.77
C ALA A 137 -6.02 1.09 12.81
N ASP A 138 -6.61 2.20 13.25
CA ASP A 138 -7.74 2.20 14.20
C ASP A 138 -8.96 1.47 13.63
N GLU A 139 -9.32 1.75 12.37
CA GLU A 139 -10.40 1.07 11.64
C GLU A 139 -10.19 -0.46 11.54
N LEU A 140 -8.93 -0.92 11.58
CA LEU A 140 -8.56 -2.34 11.55
C LEU A 140 -8.45 -2.97 12.94
N GLY A 141 -8.62 -2.21 14.02
CA GLY A 141 -8.47 -2.68 15.39
C GLY A 141 -7.01 -2.95 15.79
N ILE A 142 -6.05 -2.34 15.09
CA ILE A 142 -4.62 -2.42 15.41
C ILE A 142 -4.34 -1.55 16.64
N GLU A 143 -3.49 -2.02 17.56
CA GLU A 143 -3.16 -1.27 18.78
C GLU A 143 -2.32 -0.04 18.40
N LEU A 144 -2.86 1.15 18.68
CA LEU A 144 -2.38 2.41 18.12
C LEU A 144 -1.06 2.88 18.72
N ASP A 145 -0.80 2.61 20.00
CA ASP A 145 0.44 3.05 20.65
C ASP A 145 1.64 2.28 20.06
N ARG A 146 1.51 0.96 19.93
CA ARG A 146 2.49 0.11 19.25
C ARG A 146 2.62 0.46 17.77
N PHE A 147 1.50 0.71 17.09
CA PHE A 147 1.51 1.07 15.67
C PHE A 147 2.29 2.36 15.42
N GLN A 148 2.00 3.41 16.18
CA GLN A 148 2.68 4.70 16.05
C GLN A 148 4.17 4.60 16.39
N TYR A 149 4.51 3.86 17.45
CA TYR A 149 5.91 3.60 17.81
C TYR A 149 6.69 2.97 16.65
N HIS A 150 6.12 1.94 16.01
CA HIS A 150 6.79 1.28 14.87
C HIS A 150 6.80 2.15 13.61
N LEU A 151 5.71 2.87 13.33
CA LEU A 151 5.58 3.74 12.14
C LEU A 151 6.69 4.79 12.04
N GLU A 152 7.15 5.29 13.20
CA GLU A 152 8.19 6.31 13.34
C GLU A 152 9.58 5.72 13.68
N SER A 153 9.71 4.39 13.74
CA SER A 153 10.96 3.74 14.15
C SER A 153 11.98 3.65 13.00
N GLU A 154 13.26 3.80 13.33
CA GLU A 154 14.38 3.64 12.39
C GLU A 154 14.44 2.24 11.76
N ILE A 155 13.93 1.23 12.46
CA ILE A 155 13.86 -0.16 11.97
C ILE A 155 12.91 -0.25 10.78
N THR A 156 11.73 0.35 10.92
CA THR A 156 10.71 0.38 9.87
C THR A 156 11.15 1.26 8.70
N ASP A 157 11.90 2.33 8.95
CA ASP A 157 12.58 3.11 7.89
C ASP A 157 13.55 2.25 7.07
N ALA A 158 14.42 1.48 7.73
CA ALA A 158 15.41 0.64 7.05
C ALA A 158 14.78 -0.50 6.22
N GLU A 159 13.58 -0.97 6.59
CA GLU A 159 12.84 -1.98 5.83
C GLU A 159 12.04 -1.41 4.66
N ALA A 160 11.64 -0.14 4.72
CA ALA A 160 10.96 0.55 3.62
C ALA A 160 11.90 0.94 2.45
N VAL A 161 13.22 0.86 2.64
CA VAL A 161 14.28 1.30 1.71
C VAL A 161 14.94 0.14 0.93
N LYS A 162 14.48 -1.11 1.11
CA LYS A 162 15.07 -2.32 0.48
C LYS A 162 14.46 -2.66 -0.88
#